data_AF-W2T2G9-F1
#
_entry.id   AF-W2T2G9-F1
#
_cell.length_a   1.000
_cell.length_b   1.000
_cell.length_c   1.000
_cell.angle_alpha   90.00
_cell.angle_beta   90.00
_cell.angle_gamma   90.00
#
_symmetry.space_group_name_H-M   'P 1'
#
loop_
_entity.id
_entity.type
_entity.pdbx_description
1 polymer ?
#
loop_
_entity_poly.entity_id
_entity_poly.type
_entity_poly.pdbx_seq_one_letter_code
_entity_poly.pdbx_strand_id
1 'polypeptide(L)'
;MDNIDEEYDRLVEHLRDCAKKAESSKTTKRRLSLETLELVRRRGAARAAGNQELTSVLARLCREAIKEDLKERRAEVLAEAAEAGKSIRYASRDFAMRLILYCKPIVKGEFIPLF
;
A
#
# COMPACT_ATOMS: atom_id res chain seq x y z
N MET A 1 33.48 31.96 0.01
CA MET A 1 33.52 30.99 -1.10
C MET A 1 33.05 29.71 -0.49
N ASP A 2 31.73 29.50 -0.46
CA ASP A 2 31.17 28.28 0.10
C ASP A 2 31.66 27.13 -0.78
N ASN A 3 32.40 26.20 -0.17
CA ASN A 3 33.19 25.23 -0.89
C ASN A 3 32.26 24.19 -1.54
N ILE A 4 32.39 24.01 -2.85
CA ILE A 4 31.51 23.14 -3.66
C ILE A 4 31.46 21.71 -3.09
N ASP A 5 32.53 21.27 -2.44
CA ASP A 5 32.62 19.95 -1.80
C ASP A 5 31.66 19.82 -0.60
N GLU A 6 31.45 20.89 0.17
CA GLU A 6 30.65 20.85 1.40
C GLU A 6 29.15 20.77 1.09
N GLU A 7 28.70 21.44 0.03
CA GLU A 7 27.34 21.27 -0.51
C GLU A 7 27.13 19.87 -1.13
N TYR A 8 28.17 19.27 -1.71
CA TYR A 8 28.11 17.93 -2.28
C TYR A 8 28.03 16.86 -1.19
N ASP A 9 28.84 16.97 -0.13
CA ASP A 9 28.80 16.07 1.02
C ASP A 9 27.45 16.16 1.73
N ARG A 10 26.90 17.37 1.87
CA ARG A 10 25.56 17.59 2.44
C ARG A 10 24.46 16.97 1.59
N LEU A 11 24.59 17.01 0.26
CA LEU A 11 23.66 16.34 -0.66
C LEU A 11 23.76 14.82 -0.52
N VAL A 12 24.97 14.26 -0.41
CA VAL A 12 25.21 12.82 -0.26
C VAL A 12 24.65 12.30 1.06
N GLU A 13 24.84 13.02 2.17
CA GLU A 13 24.23 12.68 3.46
C GLU A 13 22.70 12.72 3.38
N HIS A 14 22.15 13.76 2.76
CA HIS A 14 20.70 13.88 2.62
C HIS A 14 20.09 12.75 1.76
N LEU A 15 20.82 12.29 0.73
CA LEU A 15 20.44 11.12 -0.07
C LEU A 15 20.52 9.81 0.72
N ARG A 16 21.54 9.63 1.57
CA ARG A 16 21.66 8.45 2.45
C ARG A 16 20.56 8.39 3.49
N ASP A 17 20.18 9.53 4.07
CA ASP A 17 19.05 9.62 4.99
C ASP A 17 17.71 9.35 4.30
N CYS A 18 17.55 9.84 3.06
CA CYS A 18 16.40 9.50 2.22
C CYS A 18 16.35 7.99 1.94
N ALA A 19 17.49 7.36 1.63
CA ALA A 19 17.58 5.93 1.39
C ALA A 19 17.24 5.11 2.65
N LYS A 20 17.78 5.47 3.82
CA LYS A 20 17.44 4.83 5.11
C LYS A 20 15.94 4.94 5.45
N LYS A 21 15.33 6.11 5.23
CA LYS A 21 13.88 6.32 5.40
C LYS A 21 13.05 5.51 4.39
N ALA A 22 13.56 5.35 3.17
CA ALA A 22 12.94 4.49 2.17
C ALA A 22 13.08 2.99 2.53
N GLU A 23 14.15 2.58 3.19
CA GLU A 23 14.34 1.21 3.67
C GLU A 23 13.49 0.87 4.89
N SER A 24 13.29 1.80 5.83
CA SER A 24 12.30 1.62 6.90
C SER A 24 10.85 1.59 6.38
N SER A 25 10.60 2.10 5.17
CA SER A 25 9.34 1.89 4.45
C SER A 25 9.21 0.47 3.84
N LYS A 26 10.28 -0.31 3.78
CA LYS A 26 10.19 -1.70 3.28
C LYS A 26 9.74 -2.69 4.35
N THR A 27 9.85 -2.34 5.64
CA THR A 27 9.61 -3.27 6.77
C THR A 27 8.14 -3.41 7.20
N THR A 28 7.23 -2.52 6.80
CA THR A 28 5.77 -2.65 7.04
C THR A 28 4.98 -3.12 5.81
N LYS A 29 5.49 -4.15 5.12
CA LYS A 29 4.72 -4.91 4.11
C LYS A 29 3.74 -5.88 4.79
N ARG A 30 2.87 -5.38 5.67
CA ARG A 30 1.74 -6.17 6.18
C ARG A 30 0.65 -6.22 5.10
N ARG A 31 0.91 -6.94 4.00
CA ARG A 31 -0.04 -7.10 2.88
C ARG A 31 -1.46 -7.44 3.42
N LEU A 32 -2.47 -7.29 2.56
CA LEU A 32 -3.87 -7.69 2.84
C LEU A 32 -3.92 -8.92 3.74
N SER A 33 -4.86 -8.96 4.68
CA SER A 33 -4.99 -10.07 5.63
C SER A 33 -5.03 -11.40 4.88
N LEU A 34 -4.56 -12.46 5.55
CA LEU A 34 -4.49 -13.80 4.94
C LEU A 34 -5.87 -14.25 4.43
N GLU A 35 -6.91 -13.92 5.19
CA GLU A 35 -8.31 -14.16 4.84
C GLU A 35 -8.72 -13.42 3.54
N THR A 36 -8.37 -12.15 3.41
CA THR A 36 -8.62 -11.38 2.18
C THR A 36 -7.90 -11.98 0.97
N LEU A 37 -6.68 -12.49 1.15
CA LEU A 37 -5.93 -13.17 0.07
C LEU A 37 -6.58 -14.49 -0.35
N GLU A 38 -7.12 -15.26 0.58
CA GLU A 38 -7.85 -16.49 0.27
C GLU A 38 -9.14 -16.21 -0.50
N LEU A 39 -9.88 -15.16 -0.14
CA LEU A 39 -11.08 -14.75 -0.88
C LEU A 39 -10.76 -14.37 -2.33
N VAL A 40 -9.65 -13.65 -2.56
CA VAL A 40 -9.18 -13.31 -3.90
C VAL A 40 -8.83 -14.56 -4.71
N ARG A 41 -8.16 -15.55 -4.09
CA ARG A 41 -7.85 -16.84 -4.73
C ARG A 41 -9.12 -17.62 -5.08
N ARG A 42 -10.07 -17.71 -4.16
CA ARG A 42 -11.38 -18.38 -4.40
C ARG A 42 -12.14 -17.70 -5.54
N ARG A 43 -12.13 -16.37 -5.60
CA ARG A 43 -12.73 -15.60 -6.71
C ARG A 43 -12.08 -15.96 -8.05
N GLY A 44 -10.75 -16.09 -8.09
CA GLY A 44 -10.02 -16.51 -9.27
C GLY A 44 -10.40 -17.91 -9.74
N ALA A 45 -10.48 -18.87 -8.81
CA ALA A 45 -10.91 -20.23 -9.11
C ALA A 45 -12.36 -20.30 -9.61
N ALA A 46 -13.28 -19.57 -8.98
CA ALA A 46 -14.69 -19.51 -9.41
C ALA A 46 -14.83 -18.90 -10.81
N ARG A 47 -14.01 -17.90 -11.15
CA ARG A 47 -13.96 -17.30 -12.49
C ARG A 47 -13.45 -18.29 -13.53
N ALA A 48 -12.38 -19.03 -13.21
CA ALA A 48 -11.84 -20.07 -14.10
C ALA A 48 -12.82 -21.23 -14.33
N ALA A 49 -13.65 -21.55 -13.33
CA ALA A 49 -14.69 -22.56 -13.42
C ALA A 49 -15.96 -22.10 -14.16
N GLY A 50 -16.06 -20.83 -14.57
CA GLY A 50 -17.24 -20.30 -15.27
C GLY A 50 -18.45 -20.02 -14.37
N ASN A 51 -18.29 -20.11 -13.04
CA ASN A 51 -19.39 -19.96 -12.08
C ASN A 51 -19.68 -18.47 -11.78
N GLN A 52 -20.47 -17.82 -12.64
CA GLN A 52 -20.75 -16.38 -12.57
C GLN A 52 -21.47 -15.95 -11.27
N GLU A 53 -22.44 -16.73 -10.78
CA GLU A 53 -23.16 -16.43 -9.53
C GLU A 53 -22.20 -16.44 -8.32
N LEU A 54 -21.43 -17.52 -8.15
CA LEU A 54 -20.43 -17.62 -7.08
C LEU A 54 -19.33 -16.56 -7.22
N THR A 55 -18.94 -16.22 -8.44
CA THR A 55 -17.97 -15.14 -8.69
C THR A 55 -18.51 -13.79 -8.21
N SER A 56 -19.80 -13.52 -8.40
CA SER A 56 -20.43 -12.26 -7.96
C SER A 56 -20.47 -12.15 -6.42
N VAL A 57 -20.80 -13.25 -5.73
CA VAL A 57 -20.81 -13.34 -4.27
C VAL A 57 -19.41 -13.16 -3.71
N LEU A 58 -18.43 -13.89 -4.25
CA LEU A 58 -17.03 -13.78 -3.85
C LEU A 58 -16.46 -12.40 -4.17
N ALA A 59 -16.86 -11.76 -5.27
CA ALA A 59 -16.45 -10.41 -5.60
C ALA A 59 -17.00 -9.37 -4.60
N ARG A 60 -18.22 -9.56 -4.08
CA ARG A 60 -18.76 -8.70 -3.01
C ARG A 60 -17.97 -8.87 -1.71
N LEU A 61 -17.76 -10.11 -1.29
CA LEU A 61 -17.00 -10.43 -0.07
C LEU A 61 -15.56 -9.90 -0.15
N CYS A 62 -14.89 -10.06 -1.30
CA CYS A 62 -13.55 -9.49 -1.51
C CYS A 62 -13.54 -7.97 -1.34
N ARG A 63 -14.55 -7.25 -1.86
CA ARG A 63 -14.63 -5.80 -1.74
C ARG A 63 -14.82 -5.34 -0.30
N GLU A 64 -15.63 -6.05 0.47
CA GLU A 64 -15.87 -5.77 1.89
C GLU A 64 -14.61 -6.04 2.73
N ALA A 65 -13.98 -7.20 2.58
CA ALA A 65 -12.77 -7.56 3.30
C ALA A 65 -11.61 -6.59 3.02
N ILE A 66 -11.39 -6.23 1.75
CA ILE A 66 -10.38 -5.23 1.38
C ILE A 66 -10.71 -3.86 1.99
N LYS A 67 -11.98 -3.47 2.04
CA LYS A 67 -12.40 -2.17 2.59
C LYS A 67 -12.11 -2.09 4.08
N GLU A 68 -12.39 -3.15 4.84
CA GLU A 68 -12.09 -3.19 6.27
C GLU A 68 -10.58 -3.24 6.54
N ASP A 69 -9.82 -4.08 5.82
CA ASP A 69 -8.34 -4.12 5.90
C ASP A 69 -7.72 -2.74 5.65
N LEU A 70 -8.24 -1.99 4.67
CA LEU A 70 -7.74 -0.65 4.33
C LEU A 70 -8.10 0.39 5.38
N LYS A 71 -9.26 0.29 6.04
CA LYS A 71 -9.62 1.18 7.14
C LYS A 71 -8.72 0.94 8.35
N GLU A 72 -8.48 -0.32 8.69
CA GLU A 72 -7.59 -0.71 9.79
C GLU A 72 -6.16 -0.20 9.53
N ARG A 73 -5.61 -0.45 8.34
CA ARG A 73 -4.28 0.05 7.96
C ARG A 73 -4.20 1.58 7.94
N ARG A 74 -5.27 2.27 7.53
CA ARG A 74 -5.30 3.73 7.57
C ARG A 74 -5.25 4.26 9.01
N ALA A 75 -5.94 3.59 9.94
CA ALA A 75 -5.88 3.95 11.36
C ALA A 75 -4.47 3.73 11.93
N GLU A 76 -3.83 2.60 11.62
CA GLU A 76 -2.45 2.29 12.03
C GLU A 76 -1.45 3.33 11.48
N VAL A 77 -1.53 3.68 10.20
CA VAL A 77 -0.63 4.67 9.59
C VAL A 77 -0.82 6.06 10.19
N LEU A 78 -2.05 6.43 10.56
CA LEU A 78 -2.31 7.70 11.25
C LEU A 78 -1.79 7.68 12.69
N ALA A 79 -1.84 6.53 13.38
CA ALA A 79 -1.24 6.37 14.70
C ALA A 79 0.30 6.47 14.64
N GLU A 80 0.95 5.77 13.70
CA GLU A 80 2.40 5.87 13.47
C GLU A 80 2.82 7.32 13.15
N ALA A 81 2.01 8.03 12.36
CA ALA A 81 2.27 9.43 12.05
C ALA A 81 2.17 10.34 13.29
N ALA A 82 1.20 10.08 14.18
CA ALA A 82 1.05 10.81 15.42
C ALA A 82 2.23 10.58 16.37
N GLU A 83 2.67 9.33 16.53
CA GLU A 83 3.85 8.98 17.33
C GLU A 83 5.14 9.60 16.78
N ALA A 84 5.30 9.59 15.46
CA ALA A 84 6.48 10.13 14.80
C ALA A 84 6.45 11.67 14.62
N GLY A 85 5.40 12.36 15.10
CA GLY A 85 5.23 13.81 14.91
C GLY A 85 5.11 14.23 13.44
N LYS A 86 4.72 13.31 12.55
CA LYS A 86 4.58 13.56 11.11
C LYS A 86 3.26 14.29 10.84
N SER A 87 3.26 15.18 9.86
CA SER A 87 2.00 15.82 9.43
C SER A 87 1.02 14.79 8.84
N ILE A 88 -0.25 14.89 9.23
CA ILE A 88 -1.34 14.03 8.72
C ILE A 88 -1.41 14.06 7.19
N ARG A 89 -1.14 15.23 6.59
CA ARG A 89 -1.12 15.43 5.14
C ARG A 89 -0.04 14.58 4.46
N TYR A 90 1.17 14.56 5.02
CA TYR A 90 2.28 13.78 4.47
C TYR A 90 2.04 12.28 4.64
N ALA A 91 1.60 11.84 5.82
CA ALA A 91 1.28 10.43 6.09
C ALA A 91 0.18 9.89 5.17
N SER A 92 -0.88 10.68 4.93
CA SER A 92 -1.97 10.32 4.02
C SER A 92 -1.50 10.20 2.56
N ARG A 93 -0.58 11.10 2.13
CA ARG A 93 -0.02 11.08 0.78
C ARG A 93 0.93 9.90 0.58
N ASP A 94 1.77 9.60 1.56
CA ASP A 94 2.66 8.43 1.53
C ASP A 94 1.85 7.13 1.43
N PHE A 95 0.81 6.99 2.26
CA PHE A 95 -0.10 5.84 2.22
C PHE A 95 -0.76 5.65 0.86
N ALA A 96 -1.31 6.72 0.27
CA ALA A 96 -1.92 6.68 -1.06
C ALA A 96 -0.91 6.31 -2.16
N MET A 97 0.31 6.86 -2.10
CA MET A 97 1.38 6.53 -3.04
C MET A 97 1.78 5.06 -2.95
N ARG A 98 1.87 4.53 -1.72
CA ARG A 98 2.16 3.12 -1.45
C ARG A 98 1.06 2.21 -1.98
N LEU A 99 -0.21 2.58 -1.79
CA LEU A 99 -1.35 1.84 -2.33
C LEU A 99 -1.35 1.75 -3.86
N ILE A 100 -1.00 2.83 -4.56
CA ILE A 100 -0.93 2.86 -6.03
C ILE A 100 0.10 1.86 -6.56
N LEU A 101 1.20 1.62 -5.83
CA LEU A 101 2.22 0.61 -6.17
C LEU A 101 1.74 -0.84 -6.01
N TYR A 102 0.75 -1.10 -5.14
CA TYR A 102 0.21 -2.46 -4.89
C TYR A 102 -1.12 -2.72 -5.60
N CYS A 103 -1.87 -1.67 -5.91
CA CYS A 103 -3.20 -1.71 -6.53
C CYS A 103 -3.23 -0.63 -7.60
N LYS A 104 -2.62 -0.90 -8.76
CA LYS A 104 -2.73 0.01 -9.92
C LYS A 104 -4.23 0.10 -10.27
N PRO A 105 -4.87 1.28 -10.21
CA PRO A 105 -6.25 1.41 -10.62
C PRO A 105 -6.31 1.30 -12.14
N ILE A 106 -6.75 0.15 -12.65
CA ILE A 106 -7.20 0.07 -14.04
C ILE A 106 -8.54 0.83 -14.07
N VAL A 107 -8.46 2.09 -14.47
CA VAL A 107 -9.55 2.80 -15.16
C VAL A 107 -10.28 1.77 -16.03
N LYS A 108 -11.51 1.39 -15.65
CA LYS A 108 -12.38 0.30 -16.20
C LYS A 108 -12.66 -0.90 -15.26
N GLY A 109 -12.67 -0.72 -13.94
CA GLY A 109 -13.41 -1.62 -13.04
C GLY A 109 -12.81 -3.02 -12.83
N GLU A 110 -11.60 -3.28 -13.32
CA GLU A 110 -10.88 -4.52 -13.05
C GLU A 110 -9.81 -4.29 -11.98
N PHE A 111 -10.17 -4.65 -10.75
CA PHE A 111 -9.22 -4.75 -9.65
C PHE A 111 -8.44 -6.05 -9.81
N ILE A 112 -7.25 -5.97 -10.43
CA ILE A 112 -6.25 -7.03 -10.42
C ILE A 112 -5.27 -6.72 -9.28
N PRO A 113 -5.33 -7.42 -8.14
CA PRO A 113 -4.24 -7.38 -7.20
C PRO A 113 -3.02 -8.02 -7.87
N LEU A 114 -1.87 -7.34 -7.86
CA LEU A 114 -0.59 -7.88 -8.34
C LEU A 114 -0.18 -9.07 -7.47
N PHE A 115 -0.66 -10.25 -7.81
CA PHE A 115 -0.17 -11.57 -7.38
C PHE A 115 -0.16 -12.51 -8.56
#